data_AF-G8FV86-F1
#
_entry.id   AF-G8FV86-F1
#
_cell.length_a   1.000
_cell.length_b   1.000
_cell.length_c   1.000
_cell.angle_alpha   90.00
_cell.angle_beta   90.00
_cell.angle_gamma   90.00
#
_symmetry.space_group_name_H-M   'P 1'
#
loop_
_entity.id
_entity.type
_entity.pdbx_description
1 polymer ?
#
loop_
_entity_poly.entity_id
_entity_poly.type
_entity_poly.pdbx_seq_one_letter_code
_entity_poly.pdbx_strand_id
1 'polypeptide(L)'
;NLVRAAMGVEEGSGYLSNKQGQMSMVETVIKAAIAEGIYVLVDWHDHNAQNHQSQAIEFFTYIAKTYGNNPHIIYETFNEPLQVDWAGVVKPYHVAVVAAIRASDPDNVIVLGTPTWSQDVDVAANNPVSGTNLCYTMHYYAATHKQSLRDKTQAALNKGVCVFVTEYGTVSADGNGGMDQASSNEWYTFLDNNK
;
A
#
# COMPACT_ATOMS: atom_id res chain seq x y z
N ASN A 1 2.93 8.52 -13.56
CA ASN A 1 3.37 9.61 -12.65
C ASN A 1 2.54 9.54 -11.38
N LEU A 2 3.17 9.39 -10.21
CA LEU A 2 2.51 9.17 -8.93
C LEU A 2 3.36 9.77 -7.80
N VAL A 3 2.69 10.29 -6.76
CA VAL A 3 3.29 10.62 -5.46
C VAL A 3 2.61 9.82 -4.35
N ARG A 4 3.38 9.35 -3.35
CA ARG A 4 2.87 8.63 -2.18
C ARG A 4 2.87 9.54 -0.95
N ALA A 5 1.73 9.65 -0.29
CA ALA A 5 1.56 10.36 0.97
C ALA A 5 1.56 9.37 2.14
N ALA A 6 2.76 9.02 2.63
CA ALA A 6 2.97 8.08 3.73
C ALA A 6 2.62 8.73 5.08
N MET A 7 1.38 8.55 5.54
CA MET A 7 0.89 9.13 6.79
C MET A 7 1.17 8.20 7.96
N GLY A 8 2.18 8.53 8.78
CA GLY A 8 2.47 7.78 10.01
C GLY A 8 1.25 7.70 10.93
N VAL A 9 1.02 6.54 11.56
CA VAL A 9 -0.20 6.28 12.36
C VAL A 9 0.10 6.15 13.85
N GLU A 10 0.77 5.06 14.26
CA GLU A 10 1.02 4.73 15.67
C GLU A 10 2.24 5.44 16.24
N GLU A 11 3.30 5.57 15.44
CA GLU A 11 4.60 6.04 15.92
C GLU A 11 4.71 7.57 16.01
N GLY A 12 5.45 8.04 17.02
CA GLY A 12 5.84 9.44 17.17
C GLY A 12 4.67 10.42 17.13
N SER A 13 4.70 11.34 16.16
CA SER A 13 3.64 12.34 15.93
C SER A 13 2.62 11.90 14.85
N GLY A 14 2.42 10.59 14.71
CA GLY A 14 1.47 9.97 13.78
C GLY A 14 0.01 10.29 14.07
N TYR A 15 -0.88 9.75 13.24
CA TYR A 15 -2.30 10.11 13.20
C TYR A 15 -3.00 9.90 14.55
N LEU A 16 -2.63 8.86 15.31
CA LEU A 16 -3.23 8.60 16.62
C LEU A 16 -2.90 9.67 17.66
N SER A 17 -1.73 10.29 17.58
CA SER A 17 -1.29 11.34 18.52
C SER A 17 -1.51 12.77 18.00
N ASN A 18 -1.50 12.96 16.67
CA ASN A 18 -1.66 14.25 16.01
C ASN A 18 -2.52 14.15 14.74
N LYS A 19 -3.78 13.74 14.91
CA LYS A 19 -4.76 13.60 13.82
C LYS A 19 -4.84 14.83 12.92
N GLN A 20 -4.99 16.03 13.49
CA GLN A 20 -5.17 17.25 12.69
C GLN A 20 -3.93 17.59 11.85
N GLY A 21 -2.73 17.46 12.43
CA GLY A 21 -1.49 17.73 11.71
C GLY A 21 -1.26 16.75 10.56
N GLN A 22 -1.46 15.45 10.81
CA GLN A 22 -1.31 14.41 9.79
C GLN A 22 -2.33 14.56 8.66
N MET A 23 -3.60 14.85 8.98
CA MET A 23 -4.63 15.13 7.98
C MET A 23 -4.26 16.34 7.10
N SER A 24 -3.79 17.43 7.70
CA SER A 24 -3.37 18.63 6.96
C SER A 24 -2.26 18.34 5.95
N MET A 25 -1.27 17.53 6.34
CA MET A 25 -0.16 17.13 5.46
C MET A 25 -0.65 16.25 4.30
N VAL A 26 -1.44 15.22 4.59
CA VAL A 26 -2.02 14.34 3.56
C VAL A 26 -2.87 15.12 2.57
N GLU A 27 -3.77 15.98 3.04
CA GLU A 27 -4.61 16.79 2.16
C GLU A 27 -3.80 17.76 1.30
N THR A 28 -2.70 18.30 1.83
CA THR A 28 -1.81 19.17 1.08
C THR A 28 -1.20 18.42 -0.11
N VAL A 29 -0.72 17.19 0.10
CA VAL A 29 -0.17 16.36 -0.98
C VAL A 29 -1.26 15.96 -1.98
N ILE A 30 -2.45 15.58 -1.52
CA ILE A 30 -3.59 15.24 -2.39
C ILE A 30 -3.94 16.42 -3.30
N LYS A 31 -4.13 17.61 -2.73
CA LYS A 31 -4.52 18.82 -3.49
C LYS A 31 -3.45 19.19 -4.51
N ALA A 32 -2.17 19.10 -4.14
CA ALA A 32 -1.07 19.37 -5.05
C ALA A 32 -1.02 18.36 -6.21
N ALA A 33 -1.14 17.06 -5.93
CA ALA A 33 -1.13 16.01 -6.95
C ALA A 33 -2.27 16.19 -7.97
N ILE A 34 -3.48 16.50 -7.49
CA ILE A 34 -4.64 16.79 -8.35
C ILE A 34 -4.37 18.02 -9.22
N ALA A 35 -3.82 19.10 -8.65
CA ALA A 35 -3.52 20.32 -9.39
C ALA A 35 -2.47 20.09 -10.49
N GLU A 36 -1.49 19.23 -10.24
CA GLU A 36 -0.43 18.84 -11.20
C GLU A 36 -0.85 17.72 -12.16
N GLY A 37 -2.06 17.15 -12.01
CA GLY A 37 -2.57 16.08 -12.86
C GLY A 37 -1.80 14.75 -12.74
N ILE A 38 -1.26 14.45 -11.55
CA ILE A 38 -0.59 13.18 -11.25
C ILE A 38 -1.40 12.37 -10.22
N TYR A 39 -1.19 11.05 -10.18
CA TYR A 39 -1.83 10.21 -9.17
C TYR A 39 -1.25 10.49 -7.77
N VAL A 40 -2.09 10.36 -6.75
CA VAL A 40 -1.69 10.35 -5.34
C VAL A 40 -2.13 9.06 -4.69
N LEU A 41 -1.17 8.36 -4.08
CA LEU A 41 -1.43 7.21 -3.24
C LEU A 41 -1.47 7.66 -1.77
N VAL A 42 -2.63 7.51 -1.14
CA VAL A 42 -2.89 7.90 0.25
C VAL A 42 -2.69 6.68 1.14
N ASP A 43 -1.59 6.69 1.89
CA ASP A 43 -1.09 5.53 2.62
C ASP A 43 -1.37 5.64 4.13
N TRP A 44 -2.04 4.63 4.68
CA TRP A 44 -2.14 4.38 6.10
C TRP A 44 -0.87 3.66 6.59
N HIS A 45 0.14 4.47 6.93
CA HIS A 45 1.50 4.03 7.21
C HIS A 45 1.63 3.47 8.64
N ASP A 46 1.21 2.21 8.78
CA ASP A 46 1.15 1.47 10.03
C ASP A 46 1.68 0.04 9.85
N HIS A 47 2.21 -0.54 10.93
CA HIS A 47 2.59 -1.95 11.03
C HIS A 47 1.54 -2.80 11.76
N ASN A 48 0.63 -2.15 12.48
CA ASN A 48 -0.36 -2.76 13.36
C ASN A 48 -1.79 -2.29 13.05
N ALA A 49 -2.10 -1.96 11.79
CA ALA A 49 -3.37 -1.34 11.41
C ALA A 49 -4.61 -2.12 11.84
N GLN A 50 -4.51 -3.45 11.98
CA GLN A 50 -5.57 -4.31 12.53
C GLN A 50 -6.04 -3.88 13.93
N ASN A 51 -5.14 -3.30 14.74
CA ASN A 51 -5.46 -2.77 16.07
C ASN A 51 -6.13 -1.38 16.00
N HIS A 52 -6.07 -0.73 14.84
CA HIS A 52 -6.55 0.62 14.57
C HIS A 52 -7.64 0.66 13.48
N GLN A 53 -8.37 -0.45 13.29
CA GLN A 53 -9.35 -0.61 12.21
C GLN A 53 -10.42 0.50 12.19
N SER A 54 -10.95 0.87 13.36
CA SER A 54 -11.98 1.93 13.45
C SER A 54 -11.45 3.29 12.98
N GLN A 55 -10.19 3.60 13.32
CA GLN A 55 -9.52 4.84 12.94
C GLN A 55 -9.20 4.87 11.44
N ALA A 56 -8.76 3.74 10.88
CA ALA A 56 -8.54 3.60 9.45
C ALA A 56 -9.86 3.76 8.66
N ILE A 57 -10.94 3.12 9.12
CA ILE A 57 -12.28 3.29 8.51
C ILE A 57 -12.71 4.75 8.55
N GLU A 58 -12.54 5.44 9.69
CA GLU A 58 -12.88 6.86 9.81
C GLU A 58 -12.08 7.71 8.81
N PHE A 59 -10.76 7.52 8.76
CA PHE A 59 -9.84 8.22 7.87
C PHE A 59 -10.21 8.00 6.40
N PHE A 60 -10.32 6.75 5.96
CA PHE A 60 -10.60 6.44 4.56
C PHE A 60 -12.02 6.82 4.15
N THR A 61 -13.00 6.76 5.05
CA THR A 61 -14.34 7.31 4.80
C THR A 61 -14.28 8.80 4.51
N TYR A 62 -13.47 9.56 5.27
CA TYR A 62 -13.29 10.99 5.03
C TYR A 62 -12.64 11.24 3.67
N ILE A 63 -11.54 10.55 3.34
CA ILE A 63 -10.85 10.73 2.06
C ILE A 63 -11.76 10.34 0.89
N ALA A 64 -12.48 9.22 0.97
CA ALA A 64 -13.40 8.78 -0.07
C ALA A 64 -14.56 9.76 -0.29
N LYS A 65 -15.19 10.27 0.78
CA LYS A 65 -16.26 11.28 0.64
C LYS A 65 -15.77 12.61 0.05
N THR A 66 -14.55 13.00 0.37
CA THR A 66 -14.02 14.32 0.02
C THR A 66 -13.38 14.32 -1.38
N TYR A 67 -12.66 13.25 -1.72
CA TYR A 67 -11.82 13.18 -2.92
C TYR A 67 -12.14 12.00 -3.83
N GLY A 68 -13.04 11.07 -3.46
CA GLY A 68 -13.25 9.82 -4.21
C GLY A 68 -13.78 9.98 -5.64
N ASN A 69 -14.48 11.09 -5.93
CA ASN A 69 -14.89 11.39 -7.32
C ASN A 69 -13.72 11.85 -8.21
N ASN A 70 -12.49 11.89 -7.68
CA ASN A 70 -11.31 12.30 -8.41
C ASN A 70 -10.49 11.06 -8.83
N PRO A 71 -10.23 10.86 -10.14
CA PRO A 71 -9.55 9.66 -10.63
C PRO A 71 -8.06 9.60 -10.26
N HIS A 72 -7.50 10.68 -9.69
CA HIS A 72 -6.10 10.70 -9.27
C HIS A 72 -5.88 9.97 -7.93
N ILE A 73 -6.94 9.63 -7.18
CA ILE A 73 -6.81 9.02 -5.86
C ILE A 73 -6.55 7.51 -5.97
N ILE A 74 -5.56 7.04 -5.20
CA ILE A 74 -5.31 5.64 -4.92
C ILE A 74 -5.23 5.48 -3.40
N TYR A 75 -5.85 4.44 -2.86
CA TYR A 75 -5.82 4.15 -1.43
C TYR A 75 -4.81 3.03 -1.13
N GLU A 76 -3.96 3.19 -0.13
CA GLU A 76 -3.16 2.09 0.43
C GLU A 76 -3.59 1.88 1.89
N THR A 77 -4.32 0.80 2.14
CA THR A 77 -5.07 0.64 3.40
C THR A 77 -4.21 0.16 4.55
N PHE A 78 -3.05 -0.45 4.28
CA PHE A 78 -2.12 -0.95 5.29
C PHE A 78 -0.74 -1.04 4.64
N ASN A 79 0.20 -0.19 5.05
CA ASN A 79 1.57 -0.16 4.54
C ASN A 79 2.29 -1.53 4.64
N GLU A 80 2.59 -1.97 5.86
CA GLU A 80 3.45 -3.14 6.09
C GLU A 80 2.96 -3.96 7.27
N PRO A 81 1.97 -4.84 7.06
CA PRO A 81 1.63 -5.85 8.05
C PRO A 81 2.88 -6.65 8.45
N LEU A 82 3.06 -6.84 9.75
CA LEU A 82 4.14 -7.69 10.27
C LEU A 82 3.89 -9.18 9.90
N GLN A 83 4.56 -10.09 10.59
CA GLN A 83 4.41 -11.54 10.41
C GLN A 83 3.11 -12.05 11.06
N VAL A 84 1.97 -11.56 10.58
CA VAL A 84 0.62 -11.92 11.03
C VAL A 84 -0.13 -12.68 9.94
N ASP A 85 -1.08 -13.52 10.34
CA ASP A 85 -1.81 -14.38 9.40
C ASP A 85 -2.68 -13.58 8.42
N TRP A 86 -2.58 -13.92 7.12
CA TRP A 86 -3.41 -13.29 6.09
C TRP A 86 -4.90 -13.53 6.34
N ALA A 87 -5.31 -14.79 6.51
CA ALA A 87 -6.72 -15.16 6.49
C ALA A 87 -7.50 -14.68 7.72
N GLY A 88 -6.86 -14.72 8.90
CA GLY A 88 -7.45 -14.42 10.19
C GLY A 88 -7.21 -12.99 10.68
N VAL A 89 -6.22 -12.27 10.15
CA VAL A 89 -5.86 -10.92 10.63
C VAL A 89 -5.93 -9.88 9.51
N VAL A 90 -5.09 -10.02 8.48
CA VAL A 90 -4.91 -8.94 7.48
C VAL A 90 -6.10 -8.83 6.53
N LYS A 91 -6.62 -9.96 6.02
CA LYS A 91 -7.76 -9.99 5.10
C LYS A 91 -9.05 -9.44 5.74
N PRO A 92 -9.46 -9.83 6.96
CA PRO A 92 -10.64 -9.26 7.61
C PRO A 92 -10.56 -7.74 7.78
N TYR A 93 -9.37 -7.21 8.14
CA TYR A 93 -9.13 -5.77 8.19
C TYR A 93 -9.40 -5.10 6.83
N HIS A 94 -8.78 -5.63 5.76
CA HIS A 94 -8.95 -5.08 4.42
C HIS A 94 -10.40 -5.14 3.95
N VAL A 95 -11.13 -6.23 4.22
CA VAL A 95 -12.56 -6.33 3.89
C VAL A 95 -13.37 -5.20 4.53
N ALA A 96 -13.11 -4.89 5.80
CA ALA A 96 -13.82 -3.83 6.52
C ALA A 96 -13.50 -2.43 5.96
N VAL A 97 -12.22 -2.14 5.69
CA VAL A 97 -11.78 -0.83 5.16
C VAL A 97 -12.22 -0.64 3.70
N VAL A 98 -12.10 -1.68 2.86
CA VAL A 98 -12.59 -1.65 1.48
C VAL A 98 -14.09 -1.37 1.45
N ALA A 99 -14.88 -2.01 2.30
CA ALA A 99 -16.32 -1.76 2.37
C ALA A 99 -16.63 -0.29 2.73
N ALA A 100 -15.86 0.31 3.65
CA ALA A 100 -16.02 1.71 4.02
C ALA A 100 -15.67 2.67 2.87
N ILE A 101 -14.58 2.41 2.14
CA ILE A 101 -14.21 3.20 0.95
C ILE A 101 -15.30 3.07 -0.12
N ARG A 102 -15.70 1.83 -0.46
CA ARG A 102 -16.69 1.55 -1.52
C ARG A 102 -18.09 2.09 -1.24
N ALA A 103 -18.41 2.43 0.01
CA ALA A 103 -19.66 3.11 0.34
C ALA A 103 -19.71 4.55 -0.22
N SER A 104 -18.57 5.17 -0.55
CA SER A 104 -18.49 6.54 -1.08
C SER A 104 -17.75 6.63 -2.42
N ASP A 105 -16.83 5.70 -2.70
CA ASP A 105 -16.00 5.66 -3.90
C ASP A 105 -16.05 4.27 -4.55
N PRO A 106 -16.84 4.07 -5.61
CA PRO A 106 -17.10 2.75 -6.17
C PRO A 106 -15.94 2.18 -7.02
N ASP A 107 -14.98 3.00 -7.48
CA ASP A 107 -14.13 2.64 -8.60
C ASP A 107 -12.64 3.02 -8.51
N ASN A 108 -12.18 3.90 -7.61
CA ASN A 108 -10.74 4.16 -7.49
C ASN A 108 -9.96 2.93 -7.00
N VAL A 109 -8.67 2.85 -7.34
CA VAL A 109 -7.81 1.72 -6.97
C VAL A 109 -7.57 1.69 -5.47
N ILE A 110 -7.68 0.49 -4.87
CA ILE A 110 -7.30 0.23 -3.47
C ILE A 110 -6.17 -0.82 -3.48
N VAL A 111 -5.05 -0.50 -2.85
CA VAL A 111 -3.89 -1.35 -2.68
C VAL A 111 -3.85 -1.89 -1.25
N LEU A 112 -3.72 -3.22 -1.14
CA LEU A 112 -3.88 -3.97 0.10
C LEU A 112 -2.53 -4.54 0.55
N GLY A 113 -2.00 -4.05 1.67
CA GLY A 113 -0.80 -4.58 2.32
C GLY A 113 -0.83 -6.09 2.51
N THR A 114 0.31 -6.75 2.37
CA THR A 114 0.44 -8.21 2.52
C THR A 114 1.35 -8.56 3.71
N PRO A 115 1.27 -9.78 4.29
CA PRO A 115 2.09 -10.13 5.45
C PRO A 115 3.60 -10.02 5.19
N THR A 116 4.36 -9.94 6.28
CA THR A 116 5.83 -9.91 6.28
C THR A 116 6.36 -8.68 5.54
N TRP A 117 5.97 -7.50 6.01
CA TRP A 117 6.35 -6.20 5.42
C TRP A 117 6.00 -6.14 3.93
N SER A 118 4.77 -6.54 3.60
CA SER A 118 4.28 -6.58 2.23
C SER A 118 5.12 -7.45 1.29
N GLN A 119 5.48 -8.68 1.71
CA GLN A 119 6.24 -9.63 0.89
C GLN A 119 5.46 -10.90 0.52
N ASP A 120 4.43 -11.26 1.29
CA ASP A 120 3.63 -12.48 1.13
C ASP A 120 2.47 -12.30 0.14
N VAL A 121 2.75 -11.69 -1.01
CA VAL A 121 1.75 -11.41 -2.06
C VAL A 121 1.17 -12.67 -2.70
N ASP A 122 1.94 -13.75 -2.77
CA ASP A 122 1.52 -15.07 -3.22
C ASP A 122 0.49 -15.73 -2.29
N VAL A 123 0.60 -15.48 -0.99
CA VAL A 123 -0.38 -15.90 0.04
C VAL A 123 -1.68 -15.14 -0.14
N ALA A 124 -1.62 -13.82 -0.29
CA ALA A 124 -2.80 -13.00 -0.54
C ALA A 124 -3.52 -13.42 -1.84
N ALA A 125 -2.76 -13.71 -2.90
CA ALA A 125 -3.28 -14.18 -4.18
C ALA A 125 -3.96 -15.55 -4.12
N ASN A 126 -3.64 -16.40 -3.14
CA ASN A 126 -4.36 -17.67 -2.91
C ASN A 126 -5.75 -17.48 -2.29
N ASN A 127 -5.96 -16.37 -1.58
CA ASN A 127 -7.20 -16.11 -0.85
C ASN A 127 -7.56 -14.61 -0.96
N PRO A 128 -7.81 -14.10 -2.18
CA PRO A 128 -7.94 -12.67 -2.42
C PRO A 128 -9.15 -12.05 -1.71
N VAL A 129 -9.07 -10.77 -1.36
CA VAL A 129 -10.24 -9.95 -1.01
C VAL A 129 -11.13 -9.82 -2.23
N SER A 130 -12.43 -10.09 -2.06
CA SER A 130 -13.40 -9.96 -3.16
C SER A 130 -13.73 -8.48 -3.42
N GLY A 131 -13.80 -8.10 -4.70
CA GLY A 131 -14.12 -6.75 -5.11
C GLY A 131 -13.51 -6.42 -6.48
N THR A 132 -13.60 -5.15 -6.85
CA THR A 132 -13.04 -4.61 -8.10
C THR A 132 -11.97 -3.56 -7.79
N ASN A 133 -11.05 -3.37 -8.74
CA ASN A 133 -9.96 -2.39 -8.67
C ASN A 133 -9.15 -2.52 -7.39
N LEU A 134 -8.84 -3.78 -7.02
CA LEU A 134 -8.02 -4.14 -5.89
C LEU A 134 -6.65 -4.63 -6.37
N CYS A 135 -5.59 -4.07 -5.82
CA CYS A 135 -4.22 -4.51 -5.99
C CYS A 135 -3.65 -4.95 -4.63
N TYR A 136 -2.56 -5.73 -4.65
CA TYR A 136 -1.86 -6.17 -3.44
C TYR A 136 -0.47 -5.57 -3.39
N THR A 137 -0.09 -5.07 -2.21
CA THR A 137 1.21 -4.43 -2.02
C THR A 137 2.34 -5.48 -2.06
N MET A 138 3.41 -5.14 -2.77
CA MET A 138 4.71 -5.81 -2.67
C MET A 138 5.81 -4.78 -2.40
N HIS A 139 6.56 -4.92 -1.32
CA HIS A 139 7.73 -4.09 -1.03
C HIS A 139 9.02 -4.87 -1.21
N TYR A 140 10.05 -4.19 -1.69
CA TYR A 140 11.38 -4.77 -1.74
C TYR A 140 12.47 -3.73 -1.48
N TYR A 141 13.62 -4.22 -1.05
CA TYR A 141 14.84 -3.44 -0.87
C TYR A 141 15.93 -4.19 -1.60
N ALA A 142 16.46 -3.59 -2.66
CA ALA A 142 17.21 -4.30 -3.68
C ALA A 142 18.47 -5.00 -3.13
N ALA A 143 19.12 -4.49 -2.08
CA ALA A 143 20.29 -5.15 -1.51
C ALA A 143 19.91 -6.36 -0.62
N THR A 144 18.68 -6.46 -0.14
CA THR A 144 18.21 -7.53 0.75
C THR A 144 17.37 -8.56 0.00
N HIS A 145 16.44 -8.12 -0.84
CA HIS A 145 15.43 -8.95 -1.47
C HIS A 145 15.78 -9.19 -2.94
N LYS A 146 15.88 -10.48 -3.33
CA LYS A 146 16.42 -10.93 -4.62
C LYS A 146 15.40 -11.80 -5.37
N GLN A 147 15.89 -12.85 -6.04
CA GLN A 147 15.09 -13.73 -6.88
C GLN A 147 13.91 -14.38 -6.17
N SER A 148 14.07 -14.81 -4.91
CA SER A 148 12.99 -15.48 -4.16
C SER A 148 11.74 -14.61 -4.02
N LEU A 149 11.89 -13.30 -3.82
CA LEU A 149 10.74 -12.39 -3.72
C LEU A 149 10.13 -12.09 -5.11
N ARG A 150 10.95 -12.04 -6.16
CA ARG A 150 10.45 -11.98 -7.55
C ARG A 150 9.64 -13.22 -7.90
N ASP A 151 10.07 -14.41 -7.47
CA ASP A 151 9.35 -15.66 -7.70
C ASP A 151 7.98 -15.67 -7.01
N LYS A 152 7.89 -15.20 -5.76
CA LYS A 152 6.60 -15.01 -5.06
C LYS A 152 5.70 -14.02 -5.79
N THR A 153 6.27 -12.90 -6.24
CA THR A 153 5.53 -11.90 -7.01
C THR A 153 5.00 -12.48 -8.32
N GLN A 154 5.82 -13.22 -9.06
CA GLN A 154 5.40 -13.90 -10.28
C GLN A 154 4.31 -14.94 -10.01
N ALA A 155 4.41 -15.69 -8.91
CA ALA A 155 3.38 -16.66 -8.51
C ALA A 155 2.04 -15.98 -8.20
N ALA A 156 2.03 -14.77 -7.66
CA ALA A 156 0.81 -13.98 -7.48
C ALA A 156 0.26 -13.49 -8.83
N LEU A 157 1.11 -12.91 -9.69
CA LEU A 157 0.72 -12.44 -11.03
C LEU A 157 0.13 -13.57 -11.90
N ASN A 158 0.69 -14.77 -11.82
CA ASN A 158 0.18 -15.96 -12.52
C ASN A 158 -1.23 -16.38 -12.08
N LYS A 159 -1.72 -15.92 -10.92
CA LYS A 159 -3.10 -16.11 -10.46
C LYS A 159 -4.05 -14.98 -10.89
N GLY A 160 -3.53 -13.99 -11.62
CA GLY A 160 -4.32 -12.89 -12.18
C GLY A 160 -4.66 -11.78 -11.20
N VAL A 161 -3.99 -11.70 -10.04
CA VAL A 161 -4.15 -10.53 -9.14
C VAL A 161 -3.27 -9.37 -9.60
N CYS A 162 -3.74 -8.14 -9.38
CA CYS A 162 -2.90 -6.95 -9.52
C CYS A 162 -1.89 -6.89 -8.36
N VAL A 163 -0.62 -6.66 -8.67
CA VAL A 163 0.42 -6.36 -7.68
C VAL A 163 0.91 -4.93 -7.90
N PHE A 164 1.05 -4.16 -6.82
CA PHE A 164 1.54 -2.78 -6.87
C PHE A 164 2.72 -2.63 -5.91
N VAL A 165 3.86 -2.16 -6.41
CA VAL A 165 5.02 -1.78 -5.59
C VAL A 165 4.85 -0.33 -5.13
N THR A 166 4.33 -0.13 -3.92
CA THR A 166 4.07 1.20 -3.36
C THR A 166 5.29 1.76 -2.61
N GLU A 167 6.19 0.89 -2.17
CA GLU A 167 7.50 1.23 -1.62
C GLU A 167 8.60 0.29 -2.14
N TYR A 168 9.76 0.85 -2.47
CA TYR A 168 10.98 0.07 -2.65
C TYR A 168 12.23 0.90 -2.34
N GLY A 169 13.32 0.22 -1.99
CA GLY A 169 14.64 0.83 -1.82
C GLY A 169 15.71 0.20 -2.71
N THR A 170 16.79 0.93 -2.97
CA THR A 170 17.95 0.44 -3.73
C THR A 170 19.08 -0.10 -2.83
N VAL A 171 18.91 0.06 -1.51
CA VAL A 171 19.86 -0.33 -0.45
C VAL A 171 19.30 -1.51 0.36
N SER A 172 19.83 -1.80 1.56
CA SER A 172 19.30 -2.86 2.43
C SER A 172 18.01 -2.44 3.13
N ALA A 173 17.23 -3.42 3.59
CA ALA A 173 15.91 -3.23 4.21
C ALA A 173 15.92 -2.44 5.53
N ASP A 174 17.09 -2.21 6.13
CA ASP A 174 17.26 -1.29 7.27
C ASP A 174 17.45 0.17 6.82
N GLY A 175 17.36 0.45 5.52
CA GLY A 175 17.53 1.77 4.91
C GLY A 175 18.99 2.23 4.78
N ASN A 176 19.97 1.39 5.12
CA ASN A 176 21.38 1.76 5.15
C ASN A 176 22.21 1.07 4.06
N GLY A 177 23.50 1.43 4.00
CA GLY A 177 24.45 0.81 3.09
C GLY A 177 24.49 1.43 1.70
N GLY A 178 25.25 0.80 0.81
CA GLY A 178 25.40 1.24 -0.58
C GLY A 178 24.31 0.68 -1.48
N MET A 179 24.02 1.41 -2.57
CA MET A 179 23.12 0.95 -3.62
C MET A 179 23.60 -0.37 -4.22
N ASP A 180 22.72 -1.36 -4.30
CA ASP A 180 22.92 -2.57 -5.10
C ASP A 180 22.35 -2.34 -6.51
N GLN A 181 23.19 -1.80 -7.40
CA GLN A 181 22.78 -1.40 -8.74
C GLN A 181 22.40 -2.61 -9.62
N ALA A 182 23.12 -3.72 -9.51
CA ALA A 182 22.81 -4.92 -10.29
C ALA A 182 21.42 -5.46 -9.93
N SER A 183 21.14 -5.61 -8.64
CA SER A 183 19.85 -6.10 -8.19
C SER A 183 18.71 -5.11 -8.45
N SER A 184 18.97 -3.81 -8.40
CA SER A 184 17.97 -2.79 -8.73
C SER A 184 17.55 -2.90 -10.19
N ASN A 185 18.50 -3.09 -11.12
CA ASN A 185 18.20 -3.28 -12.55
C ASN A 185 17.42 -4.58 -12.82
N GLU A 186 17.70 -5.66 -12.08
CA GLU A 186 16.91 -6.89 -12.17
C GLU A 186 15.45 -6.66 -11.74
N TRP A 187 15.24 -5.92 -10.65
CA TRP A 187 13.90 -5.56 -10.19
C TRP A 187 13.15 -4.69 -11.20
N TYR A 188 13.79 -3.65 -11.74
CA TYR A 188 13.17 -2.80 -12.76
C TYR A 188 12.80 -3.58 -14.01
N THR A 189 13.70 -4.45 -14.49
CA THR A 189 13.43 -5.33 -15.64
C THR A 189 12.25 -6.26 -15.36
N PHE A 190 12.20 -6.86 -14.17
CA PHE A 190 11.10 -7.73 -13.76
C PHE A 190 9.76 -7.00 -13.73
N LEU A 191 9.71 -5.80 -13.14
CA LEU A 191 8.49 -4.99 -13.05
C LEU A 191 8.05 -4.46 -14.42
N ASP A 192 8.99 -4.02 -15.26
CA ASP A 192 8.68 -3.52 -16.61
C ASP A 192 8.12 -4.60 -17.53
N ASN A 193 8.52 -5.85 -17.34
CA ASN A 193 8.01 -7.00 -18.11
C ASN A 193 6.62 -7.48 -17.64
N ASN A 194 6.09 -6.97 -16.52
CA ASN A 194 4.83 -7.40 -15.90
C ASN A 194 3.84 -6.24 -15.68
N LYS A 195 3.86 -5.23 -16.55
CA LYS A 195 2.95 -4.07 -16.52
C LYS A 195 1.53 -4.39 -16.97
#